data_AF-A0A0B4BY31-F1
#
_entry.id   AF-A0A0B4BY31-F1
#
_cell.length_a   1.000
_cell.length_b   1.000
_cell.length_c   1.000
_cell.angle_alpha   90.00
_cell.angle_beta   90.00
_cell.angle_gamma   90.00
#
_symmetry.space_group_name_H-M   'P 1'
#
loop_
_entity.id
_entity.type
_entity.pdbx_description
1 polymer ?
#
loop_
_entity_poly.entity_id
_entity_poly.type
_entity_poly.pdbx_seq_one_letter_code
_entity_poly.pdbx_strand_id
1 'polypeptide(L)'
;MLRNTLIFLAMASPALADVTSPSGKTVECYCTDKAGSRIELGQTICLQVDGRMFMAQCQMSLNSPMWREVQEGCMSSSLLDGPQQPLQSLAVDAQI
;
A
#
# COMPACT_ATOMS: atom_id res chain seq x y z
N MET A 1 1.06 -12.95 -44.20
CA MET A 1 0.38 -12.38 -43.01
C MET A 1 0.36 -13.37 -41.85
N LEU A 2 -0.10 -14.62 -42.04
CA LEU A 2 -0.13 -15.68 -41.02
C LEU A 2 1.22 -15.96 -40.30
N ARG A 3 2.34 -15.82 -41.02
CA ARG A 3 3.70 -16.04 -40.49
C ARG A 3 4.15 -14.96 -39.49
N ASN A 4 3.67 -13.73 -39.64
CA ASN A 4 4.01 -12.64 -38.71
C ASN A 4 3.11 -12.68 -37.46
N THR A 5 1.89 -13.21 -37.56
CA THR A 5 0.97 -13.37 -36.43
C THR A 5 1.48 -14.37 -35.40
N LEU A 6 2.17 -15.45 -35.84
CA LEU A 6 2.76 -16.46 -34.96
C LEU A 6 3.91 -15.93 -34.09
N ILE A 7 4.66 -14.94 -34.58
CA ILE A 7 5.80 -14.37 -33.87
C ILE A 7 5.33 -13.51 -32.68
N PHE A 8 4.22 -12.77 -32.84
CA PHE A 8 3.65 -11.96 -31.75
C PHE A 8 3.07 -12.81 -30.61
N LEU A 9 2.56 -14.02 -30.91
CA LEU A 9 2.00 -14.91 -29.90
C LEU A 9 3.07 -15.57 -29.01
N ALA A 10 4.29 -15.74 -29.54
CA ALA A 10 5.40 -16.39 -28.82
C ALA A 10 6.04 -15.50 -27.73
N MET A 11 5.81 -14.19 -27.74
CA MET A 11 6.37 -13.26 -26.74
C MET A 11 5.52 -13.13 -25.47
N ALA A 12 4.36 -13.80 -25.38
CA ALA A 12 3.46 -13.73 -24.24
C ALA A 12 3.75 -14.77 -23.14
N SER A 13 4.99 -15.27 -23.03
CA SER A 13 5.35 -16.19 -21.95
C SER A 13 5.31 -15.48 -20.59
N PRO A 14 4.57 -16.00 -19.60
CA PRO A 14 4.59 -15.44 -18.25
C PRO A 14 5.99 -15.59 -17.67
N ALA A 15 6.58 -14.47 -17.24
CA ALA A 15 7.84 -14.48 -16.51
C ALA A 15 7.58 -15.03 -15.09
N LEU A 16 8.03 -16.25 -14.82
CA LEU A 16 8.02 -16.83 -13.48
C LEU A 16 9.18 -16.20 -12.69
N ALA A 17 8.89 -15.12 -11.95
CA ALA A 17 9.87 -14.44 -11.09
C ALA A 17 9.80 -14.89 -9.62
N ASP A 18 8.88 -15.79 -9.27
CA ASP A 18 8.71 -16.28 -7.89
C ASP A 18 9.74 -17.35 -7.53
N VAL A 19 10.40 -17.14 -6.39
CA VAL A 19 11.38 -18.07 -5.83
C VAL A 19 10.67 -19.09 -4.94
N THR A 20 10.66 -20.35 -5.38
CA THR A 20 10.24 -21.48 -4.55
C THR A 20 11.35 -21.84 -3.58
N SER A 21 11.04 -21.85 -2.28
CA SER A 21 11.95 -22.36 -1.26
C SER A 21 12.27 -23.85 -1.46
N PRO A 22 13.35 -24.39 -0.87
CA PRO A 22 13.66 -25.84 -0.90
C PRO A 22 12.54 -26.73 -0.37
N SER A 23 11.62 -26.20 0.44
CA SER A 23 10.43 -26.90 0.94
C SER A 23 9.23 -26.84 -0.02
N GLY A 24 9.38 -26.27 -1.21
CA GLY A 24 8.34 -26.18 -2.24
C GLY A 24 7.27 -25.11 -2.00
N LYS A 25 7.42 -24.28 -0.96
CA LYS A 25 6.53 -23.13 -0.71
C LYS A 25 7.10 -21.86 -1.32
N THR A 26 6.22 -21.02 -1.88
CA THR A 26 6.58 -19.66 -2.30
C THR A 26 7.09 -18.88 -1.09
N VAL A 27 8.21 -18.17 -1.27
CA VAL A 27 8.73 -17.27 -0.23
C VAL A 27 7.90 -16.00 -0.21
N GLU A 28 7.23 -15.72 0.89
CA GLU A 28 6.47 -14.49 1.07
C GLU A 28 7.36 -13.37 1.63
N CYS A 29 7.60 -12.33 0.83
CA CYS A 29 8.34 -11.14 1.29
C CYS A 29 7.36 -10.05 1.76
N TYR A 30 7.57 -9.55 2.96
CA TYR A 30 6.77 -8.51 3.59
C TYR A 30 7.64 -7.62 4.49
N CYS A 31 7.16 -6.42 4.79
CA CYS A 31 7.80 -5.53 5.75
C CYS A 31 7.14 -5.68 7.13
N THR A 32 7.86 -5.34 8.19
CA THR A 32 7.29 -5.22 9.53
C THR A 32 7.40 -3.81 10.04
N ASP A 33 6.38 -3.37 10.77
CA ASP A 33 6.44 -2.12 11.53
C ASP A 33 7.19 -2.32 12.88
N LYS A 34 7.23 -1.27 13.70
CA LYS A 34 7.87 -1.30 15.03
C LYS A 34 7.17 -2.25 16.01
N ALA A 35 5.88 -2.51 15.84
CA ALA A 35 5.11 -3.46 16.65
C ALA A 35 5.26 -4.92 16.16
N GLY A 36 5.92 -5.13 15.01
CA GLY A 36 6.04 -6.43 14.37
C GLY A 36 4.85 -6.79 13.47
N SER A 37 3.93 -5.85 13.20
CA SER A 37 2.80 -6.09 12.31
C SER A 37 3.30 -6.33 10.89
N ARG A 38 2.76 -7.35 10.24
CA ARG A 38 3.06 -7.66 8.84
C ARG A 38 2.38 -6.66 7.91
N ILE A 39 3.18 -6.09 6.99
CA ILE A 39 2.75 -5.16 5.95
C ILE A 39 3.16 -5.71 4.58
N GLU A 40 2.20 -5.85 3.67
CA GLU A 40 2.43 -6.43 2.35
C GLU A 40 3.16 -5.47 1.41
N LEU A 41 3.83 -6.03 0.40
CA LEU A 41 4.46 -5.25 -0.66
C LEU A 41 3.42 -4.33 -1.35
N GLY A 42 3.83 -3.09 -1.62
CA GLY A 42 2.99 -2.03 -2.19
C GLY A 42 2.14 -1.27 -1.17
N GLN A 43 1.95 -1.79 0.04
CA GLN A 43 1.21 -1.06 1.07
C GLN A 43 2.02 0.13 1.57
N THR A 44 1.30 1.24 1.81
CA THR A 44 1.86 2.48 2.34
C THR A 44 1.27 2.74 3.72
N ILE A 45 2.13 2.95 4.71
CA ILE A 45 1.73 3.25 6.08
C ILE A 45 2.49 4.47 6.60
N CYS A 46 2.00 5.03 7.70
CA CYS A 46 2.71 6.05 8.46
C CYS A 46 3.70 5.39 9.42
N LEU A 47 4.99 5.67 9.29
CA LEU A 47 6.03 5.16 10.18
C LEU A 47 6.56 6.26 11.10
N GLN A 48 6.86 5.86 12.34
CA GLN A 48 7.62 6.66 13.29
C GLN A 48 8.97 6.00 13.57
N VAL A 49 10.05 6.64 13.13
CA VAL A 49 11.43 6.19 13.39
C VAL A 49 12.22 7.36 13.97
N ASP A 50 12.85 7.15 15.12
CA ASP A 50 13.66 8.16 15.81
C ASP A 50 12.96 9.53 15.98
N GLY A 51 11.65 9.50 16.23
CA GLY A 51 10.84 10.70 16.44
C GLY A 51 10.36 11.40 15.16
N ARG A 52 10.79 10.96 13.97
CA ARG A 52 10.30 11.48 12.69
C ARG A 52 9.15 10.64 12.16
N MET A 53 8.10 11.32 11.68
CA MET A 53 6.95 10.72 11.02
C MET A 53 7.07 10.89 9.51
N PHE A 54 6.87 9.82 8.75
CA PHE A 54 6.83 9.88 7.30
C PHE A 54 5.97 8.75 6.73
N MET A 55 5.40 8.95 5.54
CA MET A 55 4.73 7.88 4.80
C MET A 55 5.79 7.03 4.13
N ALA A 56 5.72 5.72 4.41
CA ALA A 56 6.62 4.74 3.83
C ALA A 56 5.82 3.64 3.13
N GLN A 57 6.30 3.24 1.95
CA GLN A 57 5.78 2.11 1.21
C GLN A 57 6.70 0.89 1.37
N CYS A 58 6.11 -0.28 1.63
CA CYS A 58 6.84 -1.53 1.60
C CYS A 58 7.16 -1.90 0.15
N GLN A 59 8.43 -1.94 -0.22
CA GLN A 59 8.87 -2.25 -1.58
C GLN A 59 9.92 -3.36 -1.58
N MET A 60 10.15 -3.94 -2.75
CA MET A 60 11.26 -4.87 -2.97
C MET A 60 12.47 -4.11 -3.52
N SER A 61 13.63 -4.28 -2.90
CA SER A 61 14.91 -3.81 -3.45
C SER A 61 15.93 -4.94 -3.44
N LEU A 62 16.51 -5.25 -4.61
CA LEU A 62 17.55 -6.28 -4.77
C LEU A 62 17.21 -7.63 -4.10
N ASN A 63 15.93 -8.01 -4.06
CA ASN A 63 15.37 -9.21 -3.43
C ASN A 63 15.13 -9.15 -1.91
N SER A 64 15.17 -7.97 -1.29
CA SER A 64 14.80 -7.79 0.12
C SER A 64 13.65 -6.79 0.28
N PRO A 65 12.65 -7.08 1.14
CA PRO A 65 11.63 -6.10 1.49
C PRO A 65 12.28 -4.94 2.24
N MET A 66 11.90 -3.71 1.87
CA MET A 66 12.47 -2.48 2.40
C MET A 66 11.42 -1.38 2.52
N TRP A 67 11.61 -0.49 3.49
CA TRP A 67 10.76 0.69 3.68
C TRP A 67 11.25 1.88 2.85
N ARG A 68 10.47 2.31 1.85
CA ARG A 68 10.77 3.49 1.04
C ARG A 68 9.94 4.66 1.52
N GLU A 69 10.58 5.74 1.93
CA GLU A 69 9.89 7.02 2.16
C GLU A 69 9.30 7.53 0.83
N VAL A 70 8.00 7.78 0.81
CA VAL A 70 7.26 8.25 -0.37
C VAL A 70 6.72 9.67 -0.19
N GLN A 71 6.52 10.12 1.06
CA GLN A 71 6.08 11.47 1.37
C GLN A 71 6.53 11.87 2.78
N GLU A 72 6.88 13.14 2.94
CA GLU A 72 7.16 13.75 4.24
C GLU A 72 5.89 13.83 5.09
N GLY A 73 6.02 13.51 6.38
CA GLY A 73 4.90 13.51 7.32
C GLY A 73 3.87 12.42 7.01
N CYS A 74 2.75 12.45 7.74
CA CYS A 74 1.63 11.54 7.50
C CYS A 74 0.38 12.35 7.26
N MET A 75 -0.44 11.94 6.29
CA MET A 75 -1.75 12.54 6.10
C MET A 75 -2.63 12.21 7.31
N SER A 76 -2.84 13.19 8.17
CA SER A 76 -3.92 13.16 9.15
C SER A 76 -5.22 13.53 8.45
N SER A 77 -6.24 12.67 8.52
CA SER A 77 -7.61 13.14 8.31
C SER A 77 -7.99 13.95 9.55
N SER A 78 -7.62 15.23 9.59
CA SER A 78 -8.30 16.14 10.49
C SER A 78 -9.69 16.39 9.90
N LEU A 79 -10.62 15.44 10.13
CA LEU A 79 -11.93 15.89 10.58
C LEU A 79 -11.60 16.61 11.88
N LEU A 80 -11.45 17.93 11.78
CA LEU A 80 -11.47 18.75 12.96
C LEU A 80 -12.80 18.38 13.62
N ASP A 81 -12.74 17.61 14.70
CA ASP A 81 -13.70 17.75 15.78
C ASP A 81 -13.61 19.23 16.18
N GLY A 82 -14.30 20.07 15.40
CA GLY A 82 -14.71 21.37 15.87
C GLY A 82 -15.38 21.14 17.21
N PRO A 83 -15.16 22.03 18.20
CA PRO A 83 -15.77 21.88 19.51
C PRO A 83 -17.23 21.49 19.29
N GLN A 84 -17.68 20.34 19.84
CA GLN A 84 -19.01 19.78 19.64
C GLN A 84 -20.06 20.91 19.67
N GLN A 85 -20.33 21.50 18.51
CA GLN A 85 -21.48 22.35 18.36
C GLN A 85 -22.57 21.31 18.19
N PRO A 86 -23.46 21.14 19.19
CA PRO A 86 -24.58 20.25 19.02
C PRO A 86 -25.21 20.61 17.69
N LEU A 87 -25.32 19.62 16.81
CA LEU A 87 -25.83 19.74 15.47
C LEU A 87 -27.25 20.29 15.59
N GLN A 88 -27.38 21.62 15.63
CA GLN A 88 -28.66 22.29 15.56
C GLN A 88 -29.03 22.24 14.09
N SER A 89 -29.49 21.07 13.65
CA SER A 89 -30.36 21.01 12.48
C SER A 89 -31.58 21.83 12.88
N LEU A 90 -31.58 23.10 12.50
CA LEU A 90 -32.80 23.90 12.53
C LEU A 90 -33.82 23.09 11.73
N ALA A 91 -34.85 22.61 12.42
CA ALA A 91 -35.94 21.91 11.78
C ALA A 91 -36.50 22.84 10.70
N VAL A 92 -36.37 22.42 9.45
CA VAL A 92 -37.05 23.08 8.34
C VAL A 92 -38.52 22.72 8.51
N ASP A 93 -39.32 23.70 8.94
CA ASP A 93 -40.77 23.59 8.98
C ASP A 93 -41.28 23.50 7.53
N ALA A 94 -41.61 22.29 7.10
CA ALA A 94 -42.31 22.08 5.84
C ALA A 94 -43.79 22.33 6.09
N GLN A 95 -44.19 23.60 6.01
CA GLN A 95 -45.59 23.99 6.04
C GLN A 95 -46.25 23.56 4.72
N ILE A 96 -47.16 22.58 4.80
CA ILE A 96 -48.10 22.18 3.73
C ILE A 96 -49.47 22.74 4.07
#